data_AF-M8BBN6-F1
#
_entry.id   AF-M8BBN6-F1
#
_cell.length_a   1.000
_cell.length_b   1.000
_cell.length_c   1.000
_cell.angle_alpha   90.00
_cell.angle_beta   90.00
_cell.angle_gamma   90.00
#
_symmetry.space_group_name_H-M   'P 1'
#
loop_
_entity.id
_entity.type
_entity.pdbx_description
1 polymer ?
#
loop_
_entity_poly.entity_id
_entity_poly.type
_entity_poly.pdbx_seq_one_letter_code
_entity_poly.pdbx_strand_id
1 'polypeptide(L)'
;MARYMQQHGDVELSALGMVGTNQDLFAAIATVVTVAEILKNNGLAVEKKIRTSTVEINDESRGRPFQKAKIEIELGKSEKFDELMASAAADAEEGEEEA
;
A
#
# COMPACT_ATOMS: atom_id res chain seq x y z
N MET A 1 -1.40 -3.61 -6.76
CA MET A 1 -2.46 -2.80 -6.13
C MET A 1 -3.45 -2.26 -7.13
N ALA A 2 -3.03 -1.56 -8.19
CA ALA A 2 -3.93 -1.15 -9.28
C ALA A 2 -4.79 -2.31 -9.82
N ARG A 3 -4.18 -3.48 -10.09
CA ARG A 3 -4.91 -4.70 -10.49
C ARG A 3 -5.99 -5.14 -9.47
N TYR A 4 -5.71 -5.07 -8.17
CA TYR A 4 -6.67 -5.45 -7.13
C TYR A 4 -7.84 -4.45 -7.06
N MET A 5 -7.55 -3.14 -7.13
CA MET A 5 -8.59 -2.11 -7.21
C MET A 5 -9.42 -2.22 -8.50
N GLN A 6 -8.82 -2.64 -9.62
CA GLN A 6 -9.57 -2.86 -10.86
C GLN A 6 -10.60 -3.98 -10.73
N GLN A 7 -10.28 -5.04 -9.97
CA GLN A 7 -11.16 -6.20 -9.75
C GLN A 7 -12.19 -5.99 -8.63
N HIS A 8 -11.82 -5.26 -7.56
CA HIS A 8 -12.61 -5.18 -6.34
C HIS A 8 -13.12 -3.76 -5.99
N GLY A 9 -12.74 -2.74 -6.75
CA GLY A 9 -13.07 -1.33 -6.52
C GLY A 9 -12.23 -0.67 -5.43
N ASP A 10 -12.04 -1.38 -4.31
CA ASP A 10 -11.31 -0.89 -3.13
C ASP A 10 -10.15 -1.84 -2.75
N VAL A 11 -9.18 -1.31 -2.03
CA VAL A 11 -8.06 -2.08 -1.46
C VAL A 11 -7.69 -1.58 -0.08
N GLU A 12 -7.42 -2.51 0.84
CA GLU A 12 -6.87 -2.21 2.16
C GLU A 12 -5.38 -2.56 2.20
N LEU A 13 -4.56 -1.60 2.64
CA LEU A 13 -3.13 -1.77 2.87
C LEU A 13 -2.89 -1.74 4.39
N SER A 14 -2.26 -2.78 4.93
CA SER A 14 -1.90 -2.81 6.35
C SER A 14 -0.44 -3.19 6.56
N ALA A 15 0.17 -2.62 7.61
CA ALA A 15 1.55 -2.90 7.97
C ALA A 15 1.78 -2.77 9.47
N LEU A 16 2.74 -3.55 9.98
CA LEU A 16 3.22 -3.50 11.35
C LEU A 16 4.59 -2.85 11.40
N GLY A 17 4.83 -2.02 12.42
CA GLY A 17 6.14 -1.44 12.69
C GLY A 17 7.15 -2.51 13.08
N MET A 18 8.41 -2.34 12.67
CA MET A 18 9.49 -3.21 13.13
C MET A 18 9.86 -2.92 14.58
N VAL A 19 10.44 -3.93 15.24
CA VAL A 19 10.97 -3.80 16.60
C VAL A 19 12.45 -4.12 16.56
N GLY A 20 13.28 -3.19 17.06
CA GLY A 20 14.77 -3.10 17.01
C GLY A 20 15.54 -4.43 16.83
N THR A 21 16.66 -4.47 16.11
CA THR A 21 17.86 -3.60 16.16
C THR A 21 18.56 -3.47 14.80
N ASN A 22 19.26 -2.34 14.59
CA ASN A 22 20.41 -2.10 13.70
C ASN A 22 20.55 -3.00 12.45
N GLN A 23 19.68 -2.74 11.47
CA GLN A 23 19.84 -2.83 10.01
C GLN A 23 18.54 -3.38 9.40
N ASP A 24 17.48 -2.57 9.48
CA ASP A 24 16.32 -2.62 8.58
C ASP A 24 15.57 -1.30 8.82
N LEU A 25 15.96 -0.26 8.09
CA LEU A 25 15.65 1.12 8.47
C LEU A 25 14.26 1.62 8.02
N PHE A 26 13.44 0.85 7.28
CA PHE A 26 12.18 1.40 6.70
C PHE A 26 11.01 0.42 6.47
N ALA A 27 11.05 -0.80 6.96
CA ALA A 27 10.17 -1.85 6.45
C ALA A 27 8.70 -1.78 6.93
N ALA A 28 7.81 -2.00 5.97
CA ALA A 28 6.36 -2.15 6.07
C ALA A 28 5.54 -0.86 6.21
N ILE A 29 5.58 -0.13 7.34
CA ILE A 29 4.69 1.04 7.50
C ILE A 29 5.04 2.14 6.49
N ALA A 30 6.33 2.46 6.34
CA ALA A 30 6.76 3.46 5.36
C ALA A 30 6.39 3.03 3.94
N THR A 31 6.56 1.74 3.61
CA THR A 31 6.17 1.19 2.31
C THR A 31 4.67 1.37 2.04
N VAL A 32 3.80 1.08 3.02
CA VAL A 32 2.36 1.27 2.89
C VAL A 32 2.01 2.74 2.66
N VAL A 33 2.64 3.65 3.40
CA VAL A 33 2.45 5.10 3.24
C VAL A 33 2.89 5.54 1.84
N THR A 34 4.11 5.18 1.42
CA THR A 34 4.65 5.55 0.11
C THR A 34 3.81 4.99 -1.04
N VAL A 35 3.35 3.73 -0.96
CA VAL A 35 2.47 3.17 -2.00
C VAL A 35 1.15 3.93 -2.06
N ALA A 36 0.53 4.23 -0.92
CA ALA A 36 -0.70 5.02 -0.89
C ALA A 36 -0.49 6.42 -1.47
N GLU A 37 0.62 7.09 -1.13
CA GLU A 37 0.97 8.41 -1.66
C GLU A 37 1.19 8.38 -3.18
N ILE A 38 1.93 7.40 -3.71
CA ILE A 38 2.15 7.26 -5.16
C ILE A 38 0.82 7.11 -5.89
N LEU A 39 -0.07 6.23 -5.41
CA LEU A 39 -1.37 5.98 -6.04
C LEU A 39 -2.25 7.23 -6.04
N LYS A 40 -2.25 8.00 -4.94
CA LYS A 40 -3.01 9.25 -4.85
C LYS A 40 -2.43 10.36 -5.71
N ASN A 41 -1.11 10.54 -5.70
CA ASN A 41 -0.43 11.56 -6.47
C ASN A 41 -0.56 11.33 -7.98
N ASN A 42 -0.56 10.07 -8.41
CA ASN A 42 -0.83 9.71 -9.81
C ASN A 42 -2.32 9.77 -10.17
N GLY A 43 -3.19 10.18 -9.24
CA GLY A 43 -4.62 10.31 -9.47
C GLY A 43 -5.32 8.97 -9.68
N LEU A 44 -4.74 7.85 -9.25
CA LEU A 44 -5.34 6.51 -9.38
C LEU A 44 -6.25 6.16 -8.20
N ALA A 45 -5.98 6.70 -7.01
CA ALA A 45 -6.72 6.36 -5.81
C ALA A 45 -7.16 7.60 -5.03
N VAL A 46 -8.21 7.42 -4.23
CA VAL A 46 -8.63 8.34 -3.16
C VAL A 46 -8.56 7.61 -1.83
N GLU A 47 -8.10 8.27 -0.76
CA GLU A 47 -8.20 7.67 0.56
C GLU A 47 -9.65 7.64 1.03
N LYS A 48 -10.08 6.48 1.53
CA LYS A 48 -11.37 6.31 2.21
C LYS A 48 -11.19 6.35 3.73
N LYS A 49 -10.10 5.77 4.22
CA LYS A 49 -9.83 5.66 5.65
C LYS A 49 -8.35 5.46 5.92
N ILE A 50 -7.87 6.09 6.99
CA ILE A 50 -6.52 5.88 7.53
C ILE A 50 -6.66 5.61 9.03
N ARG A 51 -6.10 4.49 9.49
CA ARG A 51 -6.11 4.10 10.89
C ARG A 51 -4.72 3.75 11.36
N THR A 52 -4.35 4.28 12.53
CA THR A 52 -3.15 3.87 13.24
C THR A 52 -3.55 3.32 14.61
N SER A 53 -2.91 2.25 15.03
CA SER A 53 -3.15 1.61 16.32
C SER A 53 -1.87 0.96 16.82
N THR A 54 -1.91 0.41 18.03
CA THR A 54 -0.92 -0.54 18.50
C THR A 54 -1.56 -1.91 18.66
N VAL A 55 -0.81 -2.95 18.32
CA VAL A 55 -1.20 -4.34 18.54
C VAL A 55 -0.17 -4.99 19.45
N GLU A 56 -0.65 -5.78 20.40
CA GLU A 56 0.20 -6.61 21.25
C GLU A 56 0.64 -7.85 20.47
N ILE A 57 1.95 -8.12 20.48
CA ILE A 57 2.56 -9.27 19.85
C ILE A 57 3.11 -10.16 20.95
N ASN A 58 2.58 -11.38 20.99
CA ASN A 58 3.07 -12.45 21.83
C ASN A 58 4.11 -13.24 21.03
N ASP A 59 5.38 -12.98 21.31
CA ASP A 59 6.50 -13.69 20.71
C ASP A 59 7.15 -14.57 21.78
N GLU A 60 6.90 -15.88 21.67
CA GLU A 60 7.42 -16.88 22.61
C GLU A 60 8.96 -16.85 22.71
N SER A 61 9.65 -16.41 21.65
CA SER A 61 11.12 -16.31 21.64
C SER A 61 11.66 -15.14 22.47
N ARG A 62 10.86 -14.08 22.66
CA ARG A 62 11.27 -12.87 23.39
C ARG A 62 10.88 -12.88 24.87
N GLY A 63 10.14 -13.89 25.32
CA GLY A 63 9.78 -14.10 26.73
C GLY A 63 8.86 -13.05 27.36
N ARG A 64 8.48 -12.00 26.62
CA ARG A 64 7.49 -11.00 27.03
C ARG A 64 6.70 -10.47 25.83
N PRO A 65 5.39 -10.19 25.99
CA PRO A 65 4.62 -9.46 24.99
C PRO A 65 5.23 -8.08 24.73
N PHE A 66 5.09 -7.59 23.50
CA PHE A 66 5.49 -6.23 23.15
C PHE A 66 4.50 -5.61 22.16
N GLN A 67 4.40 -4.28 22.15
CA GLN A 67 3.50 -3.58 21.24
C GLN A 67 4.20 -3.20 19.93
N LYS A 68 3.51 -3.41 18.81
CA LYS A 68 3.87 -2.87 17.49
C LYS A 68 2.86 -1.82 17.06
N ALA A 69 3.33 -0.74 16.44
CA ALA A 69 2.45 0.12 15.68
C ALA A 69 1.84 -0.67 14.51
N LYS A 70 0.58 -0.41 14.19
CA LYS A 70 -0.13 -0.92 13.03
C LYS A 70 -0.71 0.26 12.26
N ILE A 71 -0.58 0.25 10.95
CA ILE A 71 -1.28 1.16 10.05
C ILE A 71 -2.24 0.37 9.16
N GLU A 72 -3.38 0.96 8.83
CA GLU A 72 -4.39 0.46 7.90
C GLU A 72 -4.85 1.63 7.03
N ILE A 73 -4.75 1.48 5.70
CA ILE A 73 -5.17 2.48 4.72
C ILE A 73 -6.14 1.81 3.74
N GLU A 74 -7.38 2.27 3.72
CA GLU A 74 -8.37 1.88 2.71
C GLU A 74 -8.33 2.91 1.57
N LEU A 75 -8.08 2.43 0.35
CA LEU A 75 -8.05 3.21 -0.88
C LEU A 75 -9.18 2.75 -1.81
N GLY A 76 -9.87 3.70 -2.42
CA GLY A 76 -10.83 3.45 -3.49
C GLY A 76 -10.34 3.98 -4.83
N LYS A 77 -10.93 3.50 -5.93
CA LYS A 77 -10.72 4.09 -7.26
C LYS A 77 -11.03 5.59 -7.24
N SER A 78 -10.16 6.37 -7.86
CA SER A 78 -10.49 7.73 -8.26
C SER A 78 -11.39 7.73 -9.50
N GLU A 79 -11.98 8.88 -9.83
CA GLU A 79 -12.75 9.08 -11.06
C GLU A 79 -11.91 8.86 -12.33
N LYS A 80 -10.59 9.13 -12.25
CA LYS A 80 -9.65 9.02 -13.37
C LYS A 80 -9.04 7.64 -13.53
N PHE A 81 -9.38 6.69 -12.64
CA PHE A 81 -8.68 5.42 -12.55
C PHE A 81 -8.77 4.61 -13.84
N ASP A 82 -9.99 4.42 -14.35
CA ASP A 82 -10.20 3.56 -15.52
C ASP A 82 -9.59 4.19 -16.79
N GLU A 83 -9.64 5.52 -16.93
CA GLU A 83 -9.00 6.26 -18.03
C GLU A 83 -7.47 6.11 -18.00
N LEU A 84 -6.85 6.30 -16.84
CA LEU A 84 -5.39 6.20 -16.68
C LEU A 84 -4.89 4.77 -16.87
N MET A 85 -5.66 3.76 -16.45
CA MET A 85 -5.34 2.35 -16.69
C MET A 85 -5.44 1.96 -18.17
N ALA A 86 -6.43 2.50 -18.89
CA ALA A 86 -6.56 2.28 -20.32
C ALA A 86 -5.41 2.94 -21.11
N SER A 87 -5.04 4.18 -20.75
CA SER A 87 -3.90 4.88 -21.36
C SER A 87 -2.60 4.11 -21.17
N ALA A 88 -2.32 3.66 -19.94
CA ALA A 88 -1.09 2.91 -19.65
C ALA A 88 -1.00 1.56 -20.36
N ALA A 89 -2.16 0.94 -20.68
CA ALA A 89 -2.20 -0.29 -21.47
C ALA A 89 -1.89 -0.01 -22.96
N ALA A 90 -2.45 1.07 -23.52
CA ALA A 90 -2.16 1.48 -24.89
C ALA A 90 -0.66 1.85 -25.08
N ASP A 91 -0.09 2.61 -24.13
CA ASP A 91 1.33 2.97 -24.16
C ASP A 91 2.25 1.74 -24.07
N ALA A 92 1.81 0.68 -23.40
CA ALA A 92 2.56 -0.58 -23.31
C ALA A 92 2.52 -1.39 -24.60
N GLU A 93 1.40 -1.37 -25.34
CA GLU A 93 1.25 -2.05 -26.62
C GLU A 93 2.04 -1.33 -27.74
N GLU A 94 2.05 0.01 -27.77
CA GLU A 94 2.85 0.78 -28.76
C GLU A 94 4.37 0.59 -28.56
N GLY A 95 4.83 0.40 -27.32
CA GLY A 95 6.24 0.13 -27.03
C GLY A 95 6.73 -1.27 -27.43
N GLU A 96 5.82 -2.23 -27.64
CA GLU A 96 6.15 -3.59 -28.10
C GLU A 96 6.18 -3.71 -29.63
N GLU A 97 5.49 -2.85 -30.38
CA GLU A 97 5.53 -2.84 -31.86
C GLU A 97 6.77 -2.13 -32.45
N GLU A 98 7.47 -1.31 -31.67
CA GLU A 98 8.70 -0.61 -32.09
C GLU A 98 10.01 -1.34 -31.72
N ALA A 99 9.96 -2.56 -31.18
CA ALA A 99 11.11 -3.34 -30.69
C ALA A 99 11.51 -4.56 -31.55
#